data_AF-A0AAP9URW6-F1
#
_entry.id   AF-A0AAP9URW6-F1
#
_cell.length_a   1.000
_cell.length_b   1.000
_cell.length_c   1.000
_cell.angle_alpha   90.00
_cell.angle_beta   90.00
_cell.angle_gamma   90.00
#
_symmetry.space_group_name_H-M   'P 1'
#
loop_
_entity.id
_entity.type
_entity.pdbx_description
1 polymer ?
#
loop_
_entity_poly.entity_id
_entity_poly.type
_entity_poly.pdbx_seq_one_letter_code
_entity_poly.pdbx_strand_id
1 'polypeptide(L)' 'MAPFLIQFMLYFPEDKREYIPSFITLAVFFIIAIAVFRLIIKHSKKEAEKAEKLERELNETIHKRS' A
#
# COMPACT_ATOMS: atom_id res chain seq x y z
N MET A 1 -30.86 9.43 20.22
CA MET A 1 -29.46 9.78 19.91
C MET A 1 -28.52 8.69 20.46
N ALA A 2 -28.48 7.51 19.83
CA ALA A 2 -27.46 6.47 20.04
C ALA A 2 -27.55 5.29 19.02
N PRO A 3 -27.89 5.47 17.72
CA PRO A 3 -28.00 4.32 16.80
C PRO A 3 -26.63 3.72 16.39
N PHE A 4 -25.53 4.45 16.58
CA PHE A 4 -24.21 4.05 16.10
C PHE A 4 -23.52 2.96 16.94
N LEU A 5 -23.98 2.74 18.18
CA LEU A 5 -23.35 1.78 19.10
C LEU A 5 -23.78 0.32 18.83
N ILE A 6 -24.95 0.09 18.23
CA ILE A 6 -25.44 -1.25 17.89
C ILE A 6 -24.65 -1.87 16.72
N GLN A 7 -24.06 -1.04 15.84
CA GLN A 7 -23.30 -1.52 14.68
C GLN A 7 -22.01 -2.28 15.05
N PHE A 8 -21.47 -2.07 16.25
CA PHE A 8 -20.29 -2.77 16.76
C PHE A 8 -20.63 -4.07 17.52
N MET A 9 -21.90 -4.42 17.69
CA MET A 9 -22.27 -5.72 18.21
C MET A 9 -21.97 -6.75 17.11
N LEU A 10 -20.80 -7.39 17.18
CA LEU A 10 -20.39 -8.46 16.29
C LEU A 10 -21.47 -9.53 16.26
N TYR A 11 -22.33 -9.48 15.24
CA TYR A 11 -23.22 -10.58 14.93
C TYR A 11 -22.37 -11.67 14.29
N PHE A 12 -22.24 -12.79 14.99
CA PHE A 12 -21.57 -13.96 14.46
C PHE A 12 -22.64 -14.90 13.89
N PRO A 13 -22.70 -15.06 12.55
CA PRO A 13 -23.54 -16.08 11.95
C PRO A 13 -23.31 -17.45 12.57
N GLU A 14 -24.42 -18.14 12.87
CA GLU A 14 -24.40 -19.56 13.26
C GLU A 14 -23.94 -20.43 12.08
N ASP A 15 -24.36 -20.08 10.85
CA ASP A 15 -23.90 -20.73 9.63
C ASP A 15 -22.63 -20.09 9.08
N LYS A 16 -21.57 -20.89 8.92
CA LYS A 16 -20.27 -20.42 8.42
C LYS A 16 -20.32 -19.91 6.97
N ARG A 17 -21.34 -20.27 6.20
CA ARG A 17 -21.50 -19.82 4.81
C ARG A 17 -21.77 -18.33 4.71
N GLU A 18 -22.35 -17.72 5.73
CA GLU A 18 -22.62 -16.27 5.76
C GLU A 18 -21.35 -15.42 5.86
N TYR A 19 -20.19 -16.00 6.19
CA TYR A 19 -18.90 -15.29 6.15
C TYR A 19 -18.24 -15.25 4.77
N ILE A 20 -18.74 -16.02 3.79
CA ILE A 20 -18.17 -16.08 2.42
C ILE A 20 -18.07 -14.67 1.79
N PRO A 21 -19.10 -13.80 1.85
CA PRO A 21 -19.00 -12.44 1.31
C PRO A 21 -17.90 -11.60 1.95
N SER A 22 -17.70 -11.73 3.27
CA SER A 22 -16.64 -11.04 4.01
C SER A 22 -15.26 -11.52 3.58
N PHE A 23 -15.09 -12.84 3.37
CA PHE A 23 -13.83 -13.40 2.91
C PHE A 23 -13.48 -12.97 1.47
N ILE A 24 -14.48 -12.93 0.58
CA ILE A 24 -14.30 -12.42 -0.79
C ILE A 24 -13.86 -10.96 -0.75
N THR A 25 -14.51 -10.14 0.06
CA THR A 25 -14.18 -8.72 0.23
C THR A 25 -12.74 -8.57 0.72
N LEU A 26 -12.36 -9.31 1.76
CA LEU A 26 -10.99 -9.33 2.27
C LEU A 26 -9.99 -9.73 1.19
N ALA A 27 -10.27 -10.80 0.45
CA ALA A 27 -9.39 -11.28 -0.61
C ALA A 27 -9.17 -10.23 -1.71
N VAL A 28 -10.24 -9.55 -2.15
CA VAL A 28 -10.16 -8.49 -3.16
C VAL A 28 -9.30 -7.33 -2.65
N PHE A 29 -9.57 -6.82 -1.44
CA PHE A 29 -8.77 -5.73 -0.86
C PHE A 29 -7.31 -6.13 -0.67
N PHE A 30 -7.06 -7.37 -0.25
CA PHE A 30 -5.71 -7.88 -0.04
C PHE A 30 -4.92 -7.98 -1.35
N ILE A 31 -5.54 -8.48 -2.42
CA ILE A 31 -4.93 -8.54 -3.75
C ILE A 31 -4.59 -7.12 -4.25
N ILE A 32 -5.53 -6.18 -4.10
CA ILE A 32 -5.32 -4.79 -4.49
C ILE A 32 -4.18 -4.16 -3.67
N ALA A 33 -4.15 -4.36 -2.35
CA ALA A 33 -3.11 -3.83 -1.48
C ALA A 33 -1.72 -4.33 -1.91
N ILE A 34 -1.59 -5.62 -2.20
CA ILE A 34 -0.34 -6.21 -2.70
C ILE A 34 0.04 -5.59 -4.06
N ALA A 35 -0.90 -5.43 -4.97
CA ALA A 35 -0.64 -4.84 -6.29
C ALA A 35 -0.14 -3.40 -6.16
N VAL A 36 -0.83 -2.58 -5.36
CA VAL A 36 -0.44 -1.18 -5.09
C VAL A 36 0.93 -1.11 -4.44
N PHE A 37 1.21 -1.94 -3.44
CA PHE A 37 2.50 -1.97 -2.76
C PHE A 37 3.65 -2.29 -3.72
N ARG A 38 3.43 -3.26 -4.64
CA ARG A 38 4.41 -3.58 -5.69
C ARG A 38 4.63 -2.43 -6.66
N LEU A 39 3.57 -1.71 -7.05
CA LEU A 39 3.69 -0.55 -7.92
C LEU A 39 4.49 0.57 -7.26
N ILE A 40 4.22 0.87 -5.98
CA ILE A 40 4.93 1.88 -5.20
C ILE A 40 6.42 1.54 -5.11
N ILE A 41 6.78 0.30 -4.73
CA ILE A 41 8.19 -0.13 -4.63
C ILE A 41 8.88 0.01 -5.98
N LYS A 42 8.25 -0.43 -7.07
CA LYS A 42 8.82 -0.33 -8.41
C LYS A 42 9.07 1.11 -8.83
N HIS A 43 8.15 2.02 -8.51
CA HIS A 43 8.30 3.43 -8.80
C HIS A 43 9.41 4.06 -7.93
N SER A 44 9.40 3.79 -6.63
CA SER A 44 10.42 4.28 -5.68
C SER A 44 11.83 3.88 -6.08
N LYS A 45 12.05 2.63 -6.54
CA LYS A 45 13.36 2.19 -7.04
C LYS A 45 13.86 3.00 -8.24
N LYS A 46 12.97 3.35 -9.17
CA LYS A 46 13.32 4.16 -10.35
C LYS A 46 13.69 5.59 -9.94
N GLU A 47 12.95 6.16 -9.01
CA GLU A 47 13.23 7.51 -8.51
C GLU A 47 14.55 7.54 -7.71
N ALA A 48 14.83 6.50 -6.91
CA ALA A 48 16.10 6.37 -6.21
C ALA A 48 17.30 6.30 -7.17
N GLU A 49 17.20 5.52 -8.26
CA GLU A 49 18.27 5.42 -9.26
C GLU A 49 18.52 6.78 -9.96
N LYS A 50 17.46 7.54 -10.25
CA LYS A 50 17.59 8.89 -10.84
C LYS A 50 18.27 9.86 -9.86
N ALA A 51 17.89 9.82 -8.59
CA ALA A 51 18.48 10.66 -7.55
C ALA A 51 19.97 10.35 -7.39
N GLU A 52 20.36 9.08 -7.37
CA GLU A 52 21.78 8.68 -7.29
C GLU A 52 22.59 9.18 -8.49
N LYS A 53 22.04 9.11 -9.71
CA LYS A 53 22.69 9.67 -10.91
C LYS A 53 22.89 11.18 -10.79
N LEU A 54 21.87 11.90 -10.35
CA LEU A 54 21.93 13.34 -10.16
C LEU A 54 22.99 13.73 -9.11
N GLU A 55 23.08 13.00 -8.00
CA GLU A 55 24.10 13.21 -6.97
C GLU A 55 25.52 12.99 -7.51
N ARG A 56 25.74 11.96 -8.33
CA ARG A 56 27.03 11.71 -8.98
C ARG A 56 27.42 12.85 -9.92
N GLU A 57 26.51 13.26 -10.81
CA GLU A 57 26.76 14.37 -11.74
C GLU A 57 27.07 15.68 -10.99
N LEU A 58 26.35 15.97 -9.91
CA LEU A 58 26.60 17.15 -9.08
C LEU A 58 27.99 17.09 -8.43
N ASN A 59 28.38 15.94 -7.87
CA ASN A 59 29.70 15.78 -7.27
C ASN A 59 30.83 15.92 -8.29
N GLU A 60 30.69 15.35 -9.48
CA GLU A 60 31.67 15.50 -10.57
C GLU A 60 31.80 16.96 -11.00
N THR A 61 30.69 17.69 -11.13
CA THR A 61 30.72 19.12 -11.50
C THR A 61 31.34 20.00 -10.41
N ILE A 62 31.10 19.70 -9.13
CA ILE A 62 31.74 20.39 -8.00
C ILE A 62 33.25 20.13 -8.02
N HIS A 63 33.66 18.87 -8.14
CA HIS A 63 35.08 18.49 -8.16
C HIS A 63 35.83 19.08 -9.36
N LYS A 64 35.19 19.20 -10.52
CA LYS A 64 35.77 19.84 -11.71
C LYS A 64 35.92 21.37 -11.57
N ARG A 65 35.17 22.01 -10.66
CA ARG A 65 35.20 23.47 -10.43
C ARG A 65 36.12 23.92 -9.30
N SER A 66 36.61 23.00 -8.45
CA SER A 66 37.63 23.28 -7.42
C SER A 66 39.04 23.03 -7.94
#